data_AF-A0A1G9RFQ7-F1
#
_entry.id   AF-A0A1G9RFQ7-F1
#
_cell.length_a   1.000
_cell.length_b   1.000
_cell.length_c   1.000
_cell.angle_alpha   90.00
_cell.angle_beta   90.00
_cell.angle_gamma   90.00
#
_symmetry.space_group_name_H-M   'P 1'
#
loop_
_entity.id
_entity.type
_entity.pdbx_description
1 polymer ?
#
loop_
_entity_poly.entity_id
_entity_poly.type
_entity_poly.pdbx_seq_one_letter_code
_entity_poly.pdbx_strand_id
1 'polypeptide(L)'
;MPTVAFEGARIDCAEGAILRDVLRAAGHSPYNGRAETLNCRGLGSCGTCAVAITARGDGGPPVSEPTLRECARLSFPPHSPEDGLRLACQTRVYGDVIVEKYPGFWGHKVDE
;
A
#
# COMPACT_ATOMS: atom_id res chain seq x y z
N MET A 1 -14.05 7.25 -10.86
CA MET A 1 -14.09 6.29 -9.73
C MET A 1 -13.02 5.25 -9.99
N PRO A 2 -11.90 5.32 -9.27
CA PRO A 2 -10.83 4.31 -9.37
C PRO A 2 -11.25 2.98 -8.75
N THR A 3 -10.66 1.90 -9.25
CA THR A 3 -10.80 0.54 -8.73
C THR A 3 -9.47 0.04 -8.13
N VAL A 4 -9.52 -0.49 -6.92
CA VAL A 4 -8.40 -1.21 -6.28
C VAL A 4 -8.66 -2.71 -6.38
N ALA A 5 -7.78 -3.44 -7.06
CA ALA A 5 -7.78 -4.90 -7.07
C ALA A 5 -6.81 -5.44 -6.00
N PHE A 6 -7.33 -6.22 -5.04
CA PHE A 6 -6.55 -6.74 -3.91
C PHE A 6 -7.10 -8.11 -3.50
N GLU A 7 -6.23 -9.14 -3.38
CA GLU A 7 -6.63 -10.51 -2.97
C GLU A 7 -7.83 -11.09 -3.73
N GLY A 8 -7.92 -10.80 -5.04
CA GLY A 8 -9.03 -11.24 -5.90
C GLY A 8 -10.31 -10.41 -5.79
N ALA A 9 -10.40 -9.47 -4.86
CA ALA A 9 -11.49 -8.52 -4.75
C ALA A 9 -11.26 -7.30 -5.65
N ARG A 10 -12.36 -6.68 -6.12
CA ARG A 10 -12.38 -5.37 -6.78
C ARG A 10 -13.14 -4.39 -5.91
N ILE A 11 -12.47 -3.31 -5.52
CA ILE A 11 -12.96 -2.35 -4.54
C ILE A 11 -13.01 -0.98 -5.20
N ASP A 12 -14.22 -0.44 -5.35
CA ASP A 12 -14.39 0.92 -5.85
C ASP A 12 -14.08 1.94 -4.75
N CYS A 13 -13.40 3.03 -5.10
CA CYS A 13 -13.13 4.10 -4.15
C CYS A 13 -13.37 5.49 -4.73
N ALA A 14 -13.47 6.47 -3.84
CA ALA A 14 -13.40 7.87 -4.23
C ALA A 14 -11.99 8.19 -4.75
N GLU A 15 -11.92 9.07 -5.75
CA GLU A 15 -10.65 9.60 -6.22
C GLU A 15 -9.94 10.35 -5.08
N GLY A 16 -8.63 10.14 -4.96
CA GLY A 16 -7.80 10.68 -3.89
C GLY A 16 -7.93 9.96 -2.54
N ALA A 17 -8.73 8.88 -2.43
CA ALA A 17 -8.86 8.12 -1.19
C ALA A 17 -7.54 7.47 -0.76
N ILE A 18 -7.32 7.34 0.56
CA ILE A 18 -6.13 6.69 1.12
C ILE A 18 -6.26 5.18 0.97
N LEU A 19 -5.29 4.54 0.31
CA LEU A 19 -5.35 3.12 -0.03
C LEU A 19 -5.58 2.21 1.19
N ARG A 20 -4.90 2.45 2.31
CA ARG A 20 -5.12 1.69 3.56
C ARG A 20 -6.59 1.71 3.99
N ASP A 21 -7.22 2.88 3.92
CA ASP A 21 -8.57 3.05 4.44
C ASP A 21 -9.59 2.45 3.47
N VAL A 22 -9.32 2.52 2.15
CA VAL A 22 -10.08 1.80 1.12
C VAL A 22 -10.08 0.30 1.39
N LEU A 23 -8.90 -0.31 1.59
CA LEU A 23 -8.80 -1.75 1.88
C LEU A 23 -9.55 -2.13 3.15
N ARG A 24 -9.36 -1.37 4.23
CA ARG A 24 -10.00 -1.66 5.53
C ARG A 24 -11.51 -1.48 5.51
N ALA A 25 -12.02 -0.49 4.79
CA ALA A 25 -13.46 -0.29 4.63
C ALA A 25 -14.11 -1.46 3.87
N ALA A 26 -13.38 -2.11 2.97
CA ALA A 26 -13.81 -3.31 2.25
C ALA A 26 -13.58 -4.63 3.01
N GLY A 27 -13.09 -4.58 4.26
CA GLY A 27 -12.82 -5.78 5.07
C GLY A 27 -11.48 -6.47 4.77
N HIS A 28 -10.62 -5.85 3.97
CA HIS A 28 -9.26 -6.34 3.69
C HIS A 28 -8.22 -5.63 4.56
N SER A 29 -7.03 -6.21 4.65
CA SER A 29 -5.92 -5.63 5.41
C SER A 29 -4.62 -5.52 4.60
N PRO A 30 -3.93 -4.37 4.64
CA PRO A 30 -2.56 -4.25 4.14
C PRO A 30 -1.50 -4.77 5.14
N TYR A 31 -1.91 -5.43 6.23
CA TYR A 31 -1.05 -5.89 7.32
C TYR A 31 -1.03 -7.41 7.42
N ASN A 32 0.14 -7.95 7.80
CA ASN A 32 0.31 -9.38 8.01
C ASN A 32 0.21 -9.76 9.50
N GLY A 33 -0.65 -10.71 9.83
CA GLY A 33 -0.76 -11.29 11.18
C GLY A 33 -0.89 -10.22 12.28
N ARG A 34 0.00 -10.26 13.27
CA ARG A 34 -0.06 -9.33 14.43
C ARG A 34 0.14 -7.86 14.05
N ALA A 35 0.69 -7.55 12.87
CA ALA A 35 0.81 -6.17 12.40
C ALA A 35 -0.56 -5.47 12.23
N GLU A 36 -1.66 -6.21 12.11
CA GLU A 36 -3.03 -5.67 12.13
C GLU A 36 -3.31 -4.83 13.39
N THR A 37 -2.71 -5.23 14.51
CA THR A 37 -2.92 -4.57 15.81
C THR A 37 -1.78 -3.63 16.21
N LEU A 38 -0.54 -3.98 15.82
CA LEU A 38 0.68 -3.26 16.24
C LEU A 38 1.10 -2.12 15.29
N ASN A 39 0.34 -1.87 14.23
CA ASN A 39 0.68 -0.82 13.27
C ASN A 39 0.58 0.59 13.86
N CYS A 40 1.24 1.54 13.18
CA CYS A 40 1.24 2.96 13.54
C CYS A 40 -0.04 3.73 13.20
N ARG A 41 -1.13 3.04 12.81
CA ARG A 41 -2.43 3.65 12.48
C ARG A 41 -2.42 4.73 11.39
N GLY A 42 -1.42 4.70 10.51
CA GLY A 42 -1.32 5.64 9.38
C GLY A 42 -0.31 6.77 9.55
N LEU A 43 0.50 6.75 10.62
CA LEU A 43 1.57 7.74 10.86
C LEU A 43 2.80 7.59 9.95
N GLY A 44 2.79 6.66 8.98
CA GLY A 44 3.90 6.41 8.06
C GLY A 44 5.20 5.91 8.70
N SER A 45 5.19 5.43 9.96
CA SER A 45 6.42 5.13 10.71
C SER A 45 6.71 3.64 10.95
N CYS A 46 5.70 2.76 10.94
CA CYS A 46 5.94 1.33 11.22
C CYS A 46 6.45 0.54 10.00
N GLY A 47 6.09 0.96 8.78
CA GLY A 47 6.39 0.23 7.55
C GLY A 47 5.58 -1.05 7.32
N THR A 48 4.64 -1.42 8.21
CA THR A 48 3.95 -2.71 8.10
C THR A 48 2.81 -2.75 7.08
N CYS A 49 2.36 -1.59 6.59
CA CYS A 49 1.42 -1.46 5.47
C CYS A 49 2.14 -1.35 4.11
N ALA A 50 3.37 -1.88 3.98
CA ALA A 50 4.07 -1.89 2.70
C ALA A 50 3.34 -2.84 1.73
N VAL A 51 3.12 -2.36 0.51
CA VAL A 51 2.44 -3.07 -0.59
C VAL A 51 3.13 -2.73 -1.92
N ALA A 52 3.10 -3.67 -2.86
CA ALA A 52 3.41 -3.37 -4.26
C ALA A 52 2.16 -2.81 -4.95
N ILE A 53 2.38 -1.89 -5.89
CA ILE A 53 1.31 -1.26 -6.67
C ILE A 53 1.65 -1.32 -8.14
N THR A 54 0.75 -1.86 -8.95
CA THR A 54 0.85 -1.87 -10.41
C THR A 54 -0.30 -1.07 -11.01
N ALA A 55 0.04 -0.14 -11.88
CA ALA A 55 -0.93 0.65 -12.64
C ALA A 55 -1.76 -0.23 -13.61
N ARG A 56 -3.05 0.09 -13.77
CA ARG A 56 -3.84 -0.36 -14.93
C ARG A 56 -4.24 0.85 -15.76
N GLY A 57 -3.80 0.87 -17.02
CA GLY A 57 -4.16 1.90 -18.00
C GLY A 57 -3.03 2.88 -18.34
N ASP A 58 -3.32 3.77 -19.28
CA ASP A 58 -2.41 4.70 -19.97
C ASP A 58 -2.69 6.19 -19.62
N GLY A 59 -3.52 6.44 -18.61
CA GLY A 59 -3.81 7.78 -18.09
C GLY A 59 -2.69 8.38 -17.24
N GLY A 60 -3.02 9.45 -16.49
CA GLY A 60 -2.12 10.04 -15.50
C GLY A 60 -1.69 9.07 -14.38
N PRO A 61 -0.80 9.49 -13.47
CA PRO A 61 -0.28 8.61 -12.42
C PRO A 61 -1.44 8.05 -11.57
N PRO A 62 -1.56 6.72 -11.43
CA PRO A 62 -2.74 6.09 -10.81
C PRO A 62 -2.74 6.25 -9.29
N VAL A 63 -1.63 6.71 -8.71
CA VAL A 63 -1.48 7.00 -7.29
C VAL A 63 -0.64 8.27 -7.07
N SER A 64 -0.73 8.84 -5.87
CA SER A 64 0.13 9.96 -5.48
C SER A 64 1.61 9.58 -5.49
N GLU A 65 2.47 10.58 -5.74
CA GLU A 65 3.90 10.48 -5.50
C GLU A 65 4.20 10.03 -4.04
N PRO A 66 5.34 9.35 -3.81
CA PRO A 66 5.79 9.01 -2.48
C PRO A 66 5.99 10.24 -1.60
N THR A 67 5.55 10.17 -0.34
CA THR A 67 5.85 11.24 0.63
C THR A 67 7.29 11.12 1.14
N LEU A 68 7.89 12.23 1.59
CA LEU A 68 9.24 12.20 2.20
C LEU A 68 9.33 11.21 3.37
N ARG A 69 8.26 11.12 4.17
CA ARG A 69 8.16 10.20 5.30
C ARG A 69 8.12 8.74 4.84
N GLU A 70 7.36 8.46 3.80
CA GLU A 70 7.28 7.15 3.17
C GLU A 70 8.64 6.72 2.62
N CYS A 71 9.31 7.58 1.85
CA CYS A 71 10.64 7.32 1.34
C CYS A 71 11.63 7.01 2.47
N ALA A 72 11.66 7.86 3.51
CA ALA A 72 12.55 7.67 4.65
C ALA A 72 12.25 6.37 5.41
N ARG A 73 10.99 5.95 5.52
CA ARG A 73 10.66 4.70 6.19
C ARG A 73 11.01 3.49 5.33
N LEU A 74 10.77 3.53 4.03
CA LEU A 74 11.06 2.40 3.14
C LEU A 74 12.54 2.28 2.80
N SER A 75 13.36 3.30 3.08
CA SER A 75 14.82 3.22 2.95
C SER A 75 15.55 2.59 4.15
N PHE A 76 14.84 1.99 5.10
CA PHE A 76 15.43 1.43 6.32
C PHE A 76 14.90 0.02 6.58
N PRO A 77 15.74 -0.91 7.09
CA PRO A 77 15.36 -2.30 7.34
C PRO A 77 14.00 -2.51 8.05
N PRO A 78 13.28 -3.59 7.71
CA PRO A 78 13.67 -4.64 6.77
C PRO A 78 13.37 -4.32 5.29
N HIS A 79 12.98 -3.07 4.99
CA HIS A 79 12.71 -2.63 3.62
C HIS A 79 13.96 -2.04 2.97
N SER A 80 13.93 -1.97 1.65
CA SER A 80 14.91 -1.25 0.85
C SER A 80 14.26 -0.40 -0.25
N PRO A 81 14.90 0.70 -0.70
CA PRO A 81 14.38 1.52 -1.80
C PRO A 81 14.18 0.75 -3.12
N GLU A 82 15.02 -0.25 -3.39
CA GLU A 82 14.95 -1.09 -4.59
C GLU A 82 13.71 -1.97 -4.67
N ASP A 83 13.04 -2.25 -3.54
CA ASP A 83 11.84 -3.10 -3.51
C ASP A 83 10.64 -2.45 -4.21
N GLY A 84 10.69 -1.12 -4.45
CA GLY A 84 9.63 -0.38 -5.13
C GLY A 84 8.30 -0.34 -4.38
N LEU A 85 8.28 -0.71 -3.09
CA LEU A 85 7.08 -0.76 -2.27
C LEU A 85 6.52 0.64 -1.97
N ARG A 86 5.24 0.68 -1.62
CA ARG A 86 4.52 1.87 -1.17
C ARG A 86 3.91 1.61 0.20
N LEU A 87 3.81 2.64 1.04
CA LEU A 87 3.02 2.57 2.27
C LEU A 87 1.57 2.89 1.94
N ALA A 88 0.69 1.88 2.00
CA ALA A 88 -0.73 2.05 1.71
C ALA A 88 -1.40 3.19 2.51
N CYS A 89 -0.89 3.52 3.70
CA CYS A 89 -1.39 4.62 4.51
C CYS A 89 -0.97 6.02 4.08
N GLN A 90 0.02 6.14 3.19
CA GLN A 90 0.52 7.41 2.63
C GLN A 90 0.19 7.55 1.14
N THR A 91 -0.34 6.49 0.51
CA THR A 91 -0.73 6.47 -0.90
C THR A 91 -2.18 6.90 -1.10
N ARG A 92 -2.40 7.86 -2.01
CA ARG A 92 -3.73 8.21 -2.52
C ARG A 92 -3.98 7.58 -3.89
N VAL A 93 -5.21 7.13 -4.16
CA VAL A 93 -5.58 6.44 -5.41
C VAL A 93 -6.31 7.38 -6.37
N TYR A 94 -5.81 7.52 -7.59
CA TYR A 94 -6.39 8.36 -8.66
C TYR A 94 -6.82 7.57 -9.89
N GLY A 95 -6.29 6.35 -10.07
CA GLY A 95 -6.62 5.46 -11.18
C GLY A 95 -6.66 4.01 -10.74
N ASP A 96 -7.00 3.12 -11.67
CA ASP A 96 -7.12 1.70 -11.39
C ASP A 96 -5.76 1.10 -11.04
N VAL A 97 -5.71 0.33 -9.95
CA VAL A 97 -4.48 -0.29 -9.46
C VAL A 97 -4.69 -1.74 -9.06
N ILE A 98 -3.63 -2.54 -9.25
CA ILE A 98 -3.47 -3.83 -8.59
C ILE A 98 -2.56 -3.62 -7.39
N VAL A 99 -2.97 -4.14 -6.24
CA VAL A 99 -2.23 -4.04 -5.00
C VAL A 99 -1.90 -5.45 -4.51
N GLU A 100 -0.65 -5.65 -4.13
CA GLU A 100 -0.17 -6.92 -3.61
C GLU A 100 0.50 -6.73 -2.26
N LYS A 101 0.18 -7.64 -1.33
CA LYS A 101 0.80 -7.69 -0.02
C LYS A 101 1.71 -8.90 0.08
N TYR A 102 3.03 -8.65 0.07
CA TYR A 102 4.02 -9.71 0.23
C TYR A 102 4.04 -10.32 1.64
N PRO A 103 4.62 -11.52 1.81
CA PRO A 103 4.82 -12.16 3.11
C PRO A 103 5.77 -11.42 4.07
N GLY A 104 5.84 -11.93 5.30
CA GLY A 104 6.67 -11.40 6.39
C GLY A 104 5.98 -10.28 7.17
N PHE A 105 6.41 -10.03 8.40
CA PHE A 105 5.71 -9.11 9.31
C PHE A 105 5.53 -7.68 8.73
N TRP A 106 6.48 -7.23 7.92
CA TRP A 106 6.40 -5.93 7.22
C TRP A 106 5.89 -6.01 5.77
N GLY A 107 5.76 -7.20 5.18
CA GLY A 107 5.57 -7.35 3.74
C GLY A 107 6.84 -7.03 2.94
N HIS A 108 7.99 -7.51 3.41
CA HIS A 108 9.32 -7.22 2.85
C HIS A 108 9.95 -8.40 2.11
N LYS A 109 9.31 -9.58 2.13
CA LYS A 109 9.80 -10.77 1.42
C LYS A 109 9.31 -10.73 -0.02
N VAL A 110 9.90 -9.86 -0.83
CA VAL A 110 9.48 -9.61 -2.23
C VAL A 110 9.92 -10.71 -3.21
N ASP A 111 10.94 -11.50 -2.83
CA ASP A 111 11.51 -12.60 -3.64
C ASP A 111 11.00 -14.00 -3.25
N GLU A 112 10.07 -14.10 -2.29
CA GLU A 112 9.44 -15.36 -1.85
C GLU A 112 8.05 -15.55 -2.45
#